data_AF-A0AAD9NIC9-F1
#
_entry.id   AF-A0AAD9NIC9-F1
#
_cell.length_a   1.000
_cell.length_b   1.000
_cell.length_c   1.000
_cell.angle_alpha   90.00
_cell.angle_beta   90.00
_cell.angle_gamma   90.00
#
_symmetry.space_group_name_H-M   'P 1'
#
loop_
_entity.id
_entity.type
_entity.pdbx_description
1 polymer ?
#
loop_
_entity_poly.entity_id
_entity_poly.type
_entity_poly.pdbx_seq_one_letter_code
_entity_poly.pdbx_strand_id
1 'polypeptide(L)'
;MLVSGRIQKADSLFKYIDGTSYETFNGKSFTPIFVDDIISAMTDTERQLANDTCKGNNLECMFDLAVTGKTEVAEATLEINEKNTRDAKTLANTSPKIIVDSVFNVTVDTEATLTVTTSDAEDDIVTLTLESSLPDSATFNATTGAFTWTPTTADAVNIT
;
A
#
# COMPACT_ATOMS: atom_id res chain seq x y z
N MET A 1 -2.79 -38.22 -18.39
CA MET A 1 -3.47 -36.91 -18.43
C MET A 1 -2.47 -35.93 -19.04
N LEU A 2 -2.78 -35.35 -20.19
CA LEU A 2 -1.88 -34.38 -20.85
C LEU A 2 -1.97 -33.06 -20.07
N VAL A 3 -0.85 -32.61 -19.51
CA VAL A 3 -0.76 -31.27 -18.92
C VAL A 3 -0.87 -30.27 -20.07
N SER A 4 -1.90 -29.42 -20.03
CA SER A 4 -2.09 -28.35 -21.03
C SER A 4 -0.81 -27.51 -21.10
N GLY A 5 -0.23 -27.35 -22.31
CA GLY A 5 1.00 -26.57 -22.54
C GLY A 5 2.27 -27.36 -22.89
N ARG A 6 2.27 -28.70 -22.87
CA ARG A 6 3.43 -29.49 -23.34
C ARG A 6 3.46 -29.63 -24.86
N ILE A 7 4.56 -29.20 -25.50
CA ILE A 7 4.81 -29.39 -26.94
C ILE A 7 4.97 -30.89 -27.23
N GLN A 8 4.35 -31.41 -28.30
CA GLN A 8 4.56 -32.79 -28.73
C GLN A 8 5.76 -32.91 -29.67
N LYS A 9 6.31 -34.12 -29.84
CA LYS A 9 7.45 -34.35 -30.74
C LYS A 9 7.18 -33.85 -32.17
N ALA A 10 5.97 -34.08 -32.68
CA ALA A 10 5.54 -33.66 -34.01
C ALA A 10 5.40 -32.14 -34.15
N ASP A 11 5.17 -31.44 -33.04
CA ASP A 11 4.97 -29.99 -32.99
C ASP A 11 6.26 -29.25 -32.64
N SER A 12 7.35 -29.97 -32.34
CA SER A 12 8.60 -29.33 -31.98
C SER A 12 9.23 -28.64 -33.18
N LEU A 13 9.38 -27.32 -33.07
CA LEU A 13 10.09 -26.49 -34.06
C LEU A 13 11.57 -26.28 -33.69
N PHE A 14 12.03 -26.83 -32.57
CA PHE A 14 13.41 -26.68 -32.11
C PHE A 14 14.38 -27.52 -32.96
N LYS A 15 15.54 -26.95 -33.27
CA LYS A 15 16.70 -27.69 -33.76
C LYS A 15 17.53 -28.16 -32.58
N TYR A 16 17.94 -29.41 -32.62
CA TYR A 16 18.68 -30.07 -31.56
C TYR A 16 20.15 -30.22 -31.95
N ILE A 17 21.04 -30.13 -30.96
CA ILE A 17 22.45 -30.44 -31.15
C ILE A 17 22.61 -31.94 -31.46
N ASP A 18 23.67 -32.30 -32.19
CA ASP A 18 23.91 -33.70 -32.58
C ASP A 18 23.90 -34.64 -31.37
N GLY A 19 23.20 -35.76 -31.53
CA GLY A 19 23.01 -36.75 -30.46
C GLY A 19 21.89 -36.42 -29.46
N THR A 20 21.20 -35.29 -29.59
CA THR A 20 20.03 -34.94 -28.76
C THR A 20 18.75 -34.82 -29.58
N SER A 21 17.60 -34.84 -28.91
CA SER A 21 16.30 -34.71 -29.56
C SER A 21 15.26 -34.10 -28.63
N TYR A 22 14.02 -33.96 -29.13
CA TYR A 22 12.84 -33.67 -28.33
C TYR A 22 12.80 -34.49 -27.04
N GLU A 23 13.11 -35.79 -27.08
CA GLU A 23 13.04 -36.66 -25.90
C GLU A 23 14.10 -36.29 -24.85
N THR A 24 15.24 -35.74 -25.26
CA THR A 24 16.33 -35.33 -24.36
C THR A 24 15.93 -34.11 -23.53
N PHE A 25 15.18 -33.18 -24.12
CA PHE A 25 14.82 -31.90 -23.48
C PHE A 25 13.38 -31.85 -22.99
N ASN A 26 12.55 -32.84 -23.33
CA ASN A 26 11.19 -32.96 -22.83
C ASN A 26 11.15 -33.79 -21.54
N GLY A 27 11.34 -33.13 -20.40
CA GLY A 27 11.26 -33.75 -19.08
C GLY A 27 9.84 -34.26 -18.79
N LYS A 28 9.53 -35.52 -19.16
CA LYS A 28 8.16 -36.04 -19.06
C LYS A 28 7.63 -36.13 -17.63
N SER A 29 8.52 -36.28 -16.65
CA SER A 29 8.23 -36.30 -15.22
C SER A 29 8.03 -34.93 -14.59
N PHE A 30 8.38 -33.84 -15.28
CA PHE A 30 8.20 -32.50 -14.75
C PHE A 30 6.71 -32.13 -14.78
N THR A 31 6.19 -31.78 -13.60
CA THR A 31 4.84 -31.24 -13.41
C THR A 31 5.01 -29.85 -12.81
N PRO A 32 4.65 -28.76 -13.51
CA PRO A 32 4.69 -27.42 -12.94
C PRO A 32 3.77 -27.34 -11.72
N ILE A 33 4.23 -26.66 -10.67
CA ILE A 33 3.40 -26.33 -9.52
C ILE A 33 2.92 -24.90 -9.74
N PHE A 34 1.60 -24.73 -9.82
CA PHE A 34 0.99 -23.41 -9.92
C PHE A 34 0.72 -22.86 -8.54
N VAL A 35 0.64 -21.53 -8.48
CA VAL A 35 0.51 -20.78 -7.24
C VAL A 35 -0.63 -21.28 -6.35
N ASP A 36 -1.80 -21.54 -6.93
CA ASP A 36 -2.99 -22.03 -6.24
C ASP A 36 -2.86 -23.47 -5.72
N ASP A 37 -1.97 -24.27 -6.33
CA ASP A 37 -1.76 -25.68 -6.01
C ASP A 37 -0.63 -25.89 -4.98
N ILE A 38 0.20 -24.87 -4.70
CA ILE A 38 1.38 -25.01 -3.83
C ILE A 38 1.00 -25.49 -2.43
N ILE A 39 0.06 -24.80 -1.79
CA ILE A 39 -0.27 -25.07 -0.39
C ILE A 39 -0.81 -26.49 -0.25
N SER A 40 -1.57 -26.95 -1.24
CA SER A 40 -2.14 -28.30 -1.28
C SER A 40 -1.10 -29.38 -1.59
N ALA A 41 -0.04 -29.05 -2.34
CA ALA A 41 1.03 -29.96 -2.72
C ALA A 41 2.11 -30.13 -1.64
N MET A 42 2.25 -29.16 -0.73
CA MET A 42 3.18 -29.23 0.39
C MET A 42 2.79 -30.29 1.43
N THR A 43 3.77 -30.82 2.15
CA THR A 43 3.51 -31.55 3.39
C THR A 43 3.04 -30.60 4.50
N ASP A 44 2.46 -31.13 5.58
CA ASP A 44 2.06 -30.30 6.74
C ASP A 44 3.24 -29.51 7.31
N THR A 45 4.42 -30.13 7.38
CA THR A 45 5.64 -29.49 7.88
C THR A 45 6.09 -28.35 6.97
N GLU A 46 6.07 -28.56 5.65
CA GLU A 46 6.45 -27.53 4.67
C GLU A 46 5.45 -26.37 4.67
N ARG A 47 4.14 -26.66 4.78
CA ARG A 47 3.11 -25.62 4.97
C ARG A 47 3.35 -24.80 6.22
N GLN A 48 3.68 -25.45 7.33
CA GLN A 48 3.92 -24.75 8.59
C GLN A 48 5.14 -23.85 8.47
N LEU A 49 6.24 -24.35 7.92
CA LEU A 49 7.43 -23.54 7.64
C LEU A 49 7.11 -22.35 6.73
N ALA A 50 6.32 -22.57 5.67
CA ALA A 50 5.91 -21.50 4.77
C ALA A 50 5.04 -20.44 5.45
N ASN A 51 4.10 -20.85 6.31
CA ASN A 51 3.29 -19.90 7.07
C ASN A 51 4.13 -19.08 8.06
N ASP A 52 5.11 -19.72 8.72
CA ASP A 52 5.97 -19.06 9.71
C ASP A 52 6.94 -18.06 9.03
N THR A 53 7.56 -18.47 7.92
CA THR A 53 8.46 -17.66 7.11
C THR A 53 7.70 -16.53 6.41
N CYS A 54 6.62 -16.82 5.71
CA CYS A 54 5.91 -15.88 4.82
C CYS A 54 4.71 -15.17 5.47
N LYS A 55 4.55 -15.29 6.79
CA LYS A 55 3.46 -14.70 7.58
C LYS A 55 2.06 -15.11 7.11
N GLY A 56 1.96 -16.25 6.43
CA GLY A 56 0.71 -16.90 6.02
C GLY A 56 -0.12 -16.17 4.96
N ASN A 57 0.32 -15.02 4.46
CA ASN A 57 -0.45 -14.20 3.51
C ASN A 57 0.35 -13.70 2.29
N ASN A 58 1.66 -13.93 2.24
CA ASN A 58 2.48 -13.57 1.09
C ASN A 58 2.68 -14.78 0.16
N LEU A 59 1.87 -14.83 -0.89
CA LEU A 59 1.79 -15.97 -1.79
C LEU A 59 3.05 -16.14 -2.65
N GLU A 60 3.69 -15.04 -3.00
CA GLU A 60 4.96 -14.98 -3.74
C GLU A 60 6.10 -15.58 -2.91
N CYS A 61 6.19 -15.22 -1.63
CA CYS A 61 7.13 -15.82 -0.68
C CYS A 61 6.88 -17.33 -0.53
N MET A 62 5.61 -17.75 -0.39
CA MET A 62 5.27 -19.17 -0.28
C MET A 62 5.64 -19.94 -1.55
N PHE A 63 5.47 -19.33 -2.73
CA PHE A 63 5.90 -19.88 -4.01
C PHE A 63 7.40 -20.06 -4.10
N ASP A 64 8.16 -19.02 -3.79
CA ASP A 64 9.62 -19.11 -3.82
C ASP A 64 10.14 -20.14 -2.82
N LEU A 65 9.53 -20.24 -1.64
CA LEU A 65 9.89 -21.28 -0.68
C LEU A 65 9.58 -22.69 -1.21
N ALA A 66 8.39 -22.92 -1.75
CA ALA A 66 7.97 -24.23 -2.23
C ALA A 66 8.80 -24.71 -3.43
N VAL A 67 9.17 -23.79 -4.34
CA VAL A 67 9.91 -24.13 -5.55
C VAL A 67 11.41 -24.23 -5.30
N THR A 68 11.96 -23.38 -4.43
CA THR A 68 13.42 -23.34 -4.19
C THR A 68 13.86 -24.16 -2.98
N GLY A 69 12.97 -24.41 -2.03
CA GLY A 69 13.30 -25.02 -0.73
C GLY A 69 14.19 -24.15 0.15
N LYS A 70 14.39 -22.87 -0.17
CA LYS A 70 15.31 -21.96 0.53
C LYS A 70 14.55 -20.85 1.23
N THR A 71 14.66 -20.79 2.56
CA THR A 71 14.04 -19.74 3.37
C THR A 71 14.60 -18.36 3.04
N GLU A 72 15.90 -18.24 2.77
CA GLU A 72 16.54 -16.97 2.41
C GLU A 72 15.92 -16.32 1.16
N VAL A 73 15.58 -17.12 0.14
CA VAL A 73 14.93 -16.62 -1.08
C VAL A 73 13.52 -16.15 -0.76
N ALA A 74 12.78 -16.93 0.03
CA ALA A 74 11.42 -16.61 0.43
C ALA A 74 11.35 -15.34 1.30
N GLU A 75 12.25 -15.21 2.28
CA GLU A 75 12.37 -14.03 3.16
C GLU A 75 12.71 -12.77 2.37
N ALA A 76 13.64 -12.86 1.42
CA ALA A 76 13.95 -11.73 0.53
C ALA A 76 12.72 -11.30 -0.28
N THR A 77 11.94 -12.27 -0.78
CA THR A 77 10.68 -11.99 -1.48
C THR A 77 9.65 -11.34 -0.54
N LEU A 78 9.49 -11.83 0.69
CA LEU A 78 8.61 -11.21 1.69
C LEU A 78 9.00 -9.75 1.95
N GLU A 79 10.28 -9.49 2.23
CA GLU A 79 10.80 -8.15 2.52
C GLU A 79 10.54 -7.18 1.36
N ILE A 80 10.78 -7.63 0.12
CA ILE A 80 10.55 -6.84 -1.08
C ILE A 80 9.05 -6.55 -1.27
N ASN A 81 8.17 -7.54 -1.07
CA ASN A 81 6.73 -7.33 -1.21
C ASN A 81 6.17 -6.35 -0.17
N GLU A 82 6.61 -6.48 1.09
CA GLU A 82 6.23 -5.52 2.13
C GLU A 82 6.78 -4.12 1.81
N LYS A 83 8.01 -4.03 1.32
CA LYS A 83 8.61 -2.75 0.89
C LYS A 83 7.82 -2.13 -0.26
N ASN A 84 7.51 -2.90 -1.29
CA ASN A 84 6.71 -2.43 -2.42
C ASN A 84 5.33 -1.94 -1.97
N THR A 85 4.71 -2.62 -0.99
CA THR A 85 3.43 -2.20 -0.42
C THR A 85 3.56 -0.86 0.33
N ARG A 86 4.61 -0.69 1.15
CA ARG A 86 4.88 0.58 1.85
C ARG A 86 5.20 1.72 0.88
N ASP A 87 6.03 1.44 -0.12
CA ASP A 87 6.42 2.41 -1.14
C ASP A 87 5.21 2.84 -1.97
N ALA A 88 4.33 1.90 -2.33
CA ALA A 88 3.08 2.19 -3.03
C ALA A 88 2.15 3.09 -2.19
N LYS A 89 1.99 2.80 -0.87
CA LYS A 89 1.22 3.68 0.03
C LYS A 89 1.84 5.08 0.10
N THR A 90 3.16 5.16 0.20
CA THR A 90 3.88 6.45 0.26
C THR A 90 3.71 7.26 -1.02
N LEU A 91 3.78 6.61 -2.18
CA LEU A 91 3.63 7.26 -3.48
C LEU A 91 2.19 7.70 -3.75
N ALA A 92 1.21 6.97 -3.22
CA ALA A 92 -0.20 7.30 -3.32
C ALA A 92 -0.64 8.42 -2.37
N ASN A 93 0.17 8.77 -1.37
CA ASN A 93 -0.18 9.75 -0.35
C ASN A 93 -0.42 11.15 -0.94
N THR A 94 -1.48 11.80 -0.49
CA THR A 94 -1.86 13.14 -0.95
C THR A 94 -1.81 14.16 0.18
N SER A 95 -1.84 15.45 -0.15
CA SER A 95 -1.90 16.51 0.86
C SER A 95 -3.32 16.58 1.47
N PRO A 96 -3.45 16.83 2.77
CA PRO A 96 -4.76 17.03 3.39
C PRO A 96 -5.44 18.28 2.86
N LYS A 97 -6.76 18.31 2.97
CA LYS A 97 -7.60 19.46 2.61
C LYS A 97 -8.04 20.19 3.87
N ILE A 98 -7.85 21.50 3.87
CA ILE A 98 -8.43 22.40 4.85
C ILE A 98 -9.77 22.89 4.29
N ILE A 99 -10.82 22.76 5.08
CA ILE A 99 -12.19 23.10 4.71
C ILE A 99 -12.67 24.18 5.69
N VAL A 100 -12.68 25.42 5.20
CA VAL A 100 -13.15 26.61 5.90
C VAL A 100 -13.52 27.66 4.85
N ASP A 101 -14.44 28.55 5.19
CA ASP A 101 -14.73 29.72 4.35
C ASP A 101 -13.53 30.67 4.34
N SER A 102 -13.07 31.04 3.15
CA SER A 102 -11.95 31.98 2.97
C SER A 102 -12.25 33.41 3.43
N VAL A 103 -13.53 33.72 3.68
CA VAL A 103 -14.00 35.03 4.14
C VAL A 103 -14.99 34.81 5.26
N PHE A 104 -14.70 35.36 6.43
CA PHE A 104 -15.55 35.29 7.61
C PHE A 104 -16.05 36.69 7.99
N ASN A 105 -17.29 37.00 7.60
CA ASN A 105 -17.91 38.30 7.87
C ASN A 105 -18.59 38.30 9.24
N VAL A 106 -18.25 39.28 10.06
CA VAL A 106 -18.70 39.39 11.46
C VAL A 106 -19.16 40.82 11.76
N THR A 107 -19.87 41.00 12.87
CA THR A 107 -20.33 42.33 13.33
C THR A 107 -19.45 42.80 14.49
N VAL A 108 -19.04 44.07 14.46
CA VAL A 108 -18.29 44.71 15.55
C VAL A 108 -19.03 44.53 16.89
N ASP A 109 -18.27 44.29 17.96
CA ASP A 109 -18.75 44.05 19.32
C ASP A 109 -19.68 42.84 19.49
N THR A 110 -19.69 41.91 18.53
CA THR A 110 -20.47 40.67 18.59
C THR A 110 -19.55 39.45 18.47
N GLU A 111 -19.64 38.52 19.41
CA GLU A 111 -18.90 37.26 19.34
C GLU A 111 -19.41 36.41 18.17
N ALA A 112 -18.48 35.90 17.37
CA ALA A 112 -18.77 35.00 16.28
C ALA A 112 -17.80 33.81 16.27
N THR A 113 -18.26 32.69 15.73
CA THR A 113 -17.52 31.43 15.70
C THR A 113 -17.43 30.90 14.27
N LEU A 114 -16.27 30.38 13.91
CA LEU A 114 -15.99 29.64 12.69
C LEU A 114 -15.34 28.31 13.08
N THR A 115 -15.58 27.25 12.30
CA THR A 115 -14.92 25.95 12.52
C THR A 115 -14.11 25.59 11.29
N VAL A 116 -12.81 25.41 11.48
CA VAL A 116 -11.90 24.85 10.49
C VAL A 116 -12.00 23.34 10.59
N THR A 117 -12.35 22.69 9.48
CA THR A 117 -12.35 21.22 9.41
C THR A 117 -11.26 20.75 8.45
N THR A 118 -10.79 19.53 8.65
CA THR A 118 -9.78 18.91 7.79
C THR A 118 -10.27 17.57 7.29
N SER A 119 -9.80 17.19 6.12
CA SER A 119 -9.99 15.85 5.58
C SER A 119 -8.71 15.40 4.91
N ASP A 120 -8.35 14.15 5.10
CA ASP A 120 -7.25 13.50 4.43
C ASP A 120 -7.78 12.26 3.70
N ALA A 121 -7.36 12.02 2.46
CA ALA A 121 -7.92 10.94 1.66
C ALA A 121 -7.41 9.56 2.11
N GLU A 122 -6.27 9.54 2.80
CA GLU A 122 -5.61 8.35 3.32
C GLU A 122 -5.90 8.11 4.81
N ASP A 123 -6.80 8.93 5.40
CA ASP A 123 -7.15 8.96 6.82
C ASP A 123 -5.95 9.22 7.75
N ASP A 124 -4.93 9.92 7.25
CA ASP A 124 -3.77 10.30 8.04
C ASP A 124 -4.13 11.42 9.06
N ILE A 125 -3.39 11.46 10.18
CA ILE A 125 -3.63 12.45 11.23
C ILE A 125 -3.22 13.85 10.74
N VAL A 126 -4.20 14.76 10.64
CA VAL A 126 -3.96 16.16 10.29
C VAL A 126 -3.81 17.01 11.56
N THR A 127 -2.70 17.76 11.65
CA THR A 127 -2.47 18.73 12.73
C THR A 127 -2.64 20.15 12.20
N LEU A 128 -3.57 20.92 12.78
CA LEU A 128 -3.75 22.34 12.47
C LEU A 128 -2.75 23.18 13.25
N THR A 129 -2.06 24.09 12.56
CA THR A 129 -1.16 25.08 13.16
C THR A 129 -1.53 26.45 12.62
N LEU A 130 -1.54 27.45 13.50
CA LEU A 130 -1.75 28.84 13.12
C LEU A 130 -0.39 29.48 12.81
N GLU A 131 -0.23 30.07 11.63
CA GLU A 131 1.03 30.73 11.23
C GLU A 131 1.08 32.19 11.69
N SER A 132 -0.08 32.84 11.75
CA SER A 132 -0.24 34.25 12.14
C SER A 132 -0.57 34.42 13.63
N SER A 133 -0.32 35.62 14.17
CA SER A 133 -0.87 35.98 15.48
C SER A 133 -2.37 36.18 15.37
N LEU A 134 -3.11 35.68 16.35
CA LEU A 134 -4.54 35.95 16.45
C LEU A 134 -4.83 37.45 16.65
N PRO A 135 -5.91 37.99 16.07
CA PRO A 135 -6.42 39.30 16.42
C PRO A 135 -6.72 39.40 17.92
N ASP A 136 -6.78 40.63 18.44
CA ASP A 136 -7.27 40.86 19.79
C ASP A 136 -8.67 40.26 19.97
N SER A 137 -8.90 39.65 21.14
CA SER A 137 -10.15 38.96 21.48
C SER A 137 -10.51 37.79 20.57
N ALA A 138 -9.54 37.23 19.82
CA ALA A 138 -9.70 35.97 19.10
C ALA A 138 -9.05 34.79 19.83
N THR A 139 -9.63 33.61 19.70
CA THR A 139 -9.06 32.35 20.18
C THR A 139 -9.17 31.28 19.10
N PHE A 140 -8.19 30.36 19.07
CA PHE A 140 -8.22 29.20 18.18
C PHE A 140 -7.84 27.94 18.95
N ASN A 141 -8.70 26.93 18.88
CA ASN A 141 -8.43 25.60 19.41
C ASN A 141 -8.06 24.66 18.26
N ALA A 142 -6.77 24.37 18.12
CA ALA A 142 -6.25 23.50 17.05
C ALA A 142 -6.77 22.06 17.11
N THR A 143 -7.20 21.57 18.28
CA THR A 143 -7.74 20.21 18.45
C THR A 143 -9.16 20.11 17.90
N THR A 144 -9.97 21.16 18.07
CA THR A 144 -11.37 21.16 17.61
C THR A 144 -11.58 21.95 16.32
N GLY A 145 -10.58 22.70 15.87
CA GLY A 145 -10.68 23.66 14.76
C GLY A 145 -11.54 24.87 15.07
N ALA A 146 -11.97 25.08 16.31
CA ALA A 146 -12.87 26.17 16.67
C ALA A 146 -12.10 27.50 16.77
N PHE A 147 -12.49 28.46 15.94
CA PHE A 147 -12.05 29.84 16.00
C PHE A 147 -13.19 30.70 16.55
N THR A 148 -12.92 31.51 17.58
CA THR A 148 -13.87 32.51 18.10
C THR A 148 -13.25 33.89 18.02
N TRP A 149 -14.05 34.90 17.71
CA TRP A 149 -13.59 36.28 17.65
C TRP A 149 -14.69 37.28 17.99
N THR A 150 -14.35 38.28 18.79
CA THR A 150 -15.17 39.48 19.03
C THR A 150 -14.39 40.70 18.52
N PRO A 151 -14.64 41.15 17.27
CA PRO A 151 -13.94 42.30 16.69
C PRO A 151 -14.28 43.61 17.39
N THR A 152 -13.28 44.45 17.63
CA THR A 152 -13.45 45.81 18.21
C THR A 152 -13.37 46.92 17.16
N THR A 153 -12.90 46.62 15.95
CA THR A 153 -12.87 47.54 14.80
C THR A 153 -13.49 46.88 13.56
N ALA A 154 -13.84 47.69 12.58
CA ALA A 154 -14.36 47.21 11.29
C ALA A 154 -13.24 46.90 10.27
N ASP A 155 -11.98 46.92 10.68
CA ASP A 155 -10.85 46.66 9.80
C ASP A 155 -10.76 45.17 9.47
N ALA A 156 -10.45 44.86 8.21
CA ALA A 156 -10.20 43.48 7.80
C ALA A 156 -8.87 42.99 8.38
N VAL A 157 -8.87 41.75 8.89
CA VAL A 157 -7.66 41.07 9.39
C VAL A 157 -7.45 39.78 8.63
N ASN A 158 -6.21 39.52 8.23
CA ASN A 158 -5.83 38.27 7.60
C ASN A 158 -5.35 37.28 8.66
N ILE A 159 -5.89 36.07 8.61
CA ILE A 159 -5.50 34.96 9.48
C ILE A 159 -5.02 33.84 8.56
N THR A 160 -3.77 33.43 8.76
CA THR A 160 -3.10 32.32 8.08
C THR A 160 -2.64 31.30 9.09
#